data_AF-A0A913YEH8-F1
#
_entry.id   AF-A0A913YEH8-F1
#
_cell.length_a   1.000
_cell.length_b   1.000
_cell.length_c   1.000
_cell.angle_alpha   90.00
_cell.angle_beta   90.00
_cell.angle_gamma   90.00
#
_symmetry.space_group_name_H-M   'P 1'
#
loop_
_entity.id
_entity.type
_entity.pdbx_description
1 polymer ?
#
loop_
_entity_poly.entity_id
_entity_poly.type
_entity_poly.pdbx_seq_one_letter_code
_entity_poly.pdbx_strand_id
1 'polypeptide(L)'
;YGGLSFGNVVKFVPKNFNDIPFTPVRRLAVREVVKSWYNNKGYHALPTYLNVMNNAILRASIGKDKGNPSAYGITAYNHPFPFNSTSNTHLSAEYLRQGTDLVIAIFVIIAMSFVPASFVVFIVMERSSKAKHLQFVSGVNPIVYWFSNYLWDMVSSNSFNLLYFVCSVNVCT
;
A
#
# COMPACT_ATOMS: atom_id res chain seq x y z
N TYR A 1 6.16 -18.58 14.86
CA TYR A 1 7.30 -19.14 15.63
C TYR A 1 7.53 -18.32 16.87
N GLY A 2 7.28 -18.93 18.02
CA GLY A 2 7.36 -18.31 19.35
C GLY A 2 6.66 -19.19 20.38
N GLY A 3 6.79 -18.87 21.66
CA GLY A 3 6.27 -19.68 22.75
C GLY A 3 6.38 -18.98 24.11
N LEU A 4 5.78 -19.56 25.14
CA LEU A 4 5.81 -19.05 26.51
C LEU A 4 6.58 -20.01 27.41
N SER A 5 7.46 -19.48 28.25
CA SER A 5 8.16 -20.22 29.29
C SER A 5 7.64 -19.78 30.66
N PHE A 6 7.09 -20.74 31.41
CA PHE A 6 6.55 -20.55 32.76
C PHE A 6 7.50 -21.10 33.83
N GLY A 7 7.33 -20.68 35.09
CA GLY A 7 8.09 -21.21 36.22
C GLY A 7 9.51 -20.64 36.38
N ASN A 8 9.83 -19.53 35.72
CA ASN A 8 11.12 -18.88 35.91
C ASN A 8 11.12 -18.09 37.22
N VAL A 9 11.98 -18.50 38.16
CA VAL A 9 12.10 -17.87 39.48
C VAL A 9 13.35 -17.00 39.52
N VAL A 10 13.17 -15.72 39.84
CA VAL A 10 14.25 -14.75 39.97
C VAL A 10 15.01 -15.00 41.27
N LYS A 11 16.24 -15.50 41.17
CA LYS A 11 17.07 -15.92 42.32
C LYS A 11 17.42 -14.79 43.30
N PHE A 12 17.46 -13.53 42.84
CA PHE A 12 17.80 -12.39 43.69
C PHE A 12 16.66 -11.96 44.63
N VAL A 13 15.41 -12.38 44.35
CA VAL A 13 14.24 -11.98 45.14
C VAL A 13 13.97 -13.01 46.25
N PRO A 14 14.04 -12.61 47.54
CA PRO A 14 13.81 -13.53 48.65
C PRO A 14 12.35 -14.02 48.68
N LYS A 15 12.13 -15.23 49.22
CA LYS A 15 10.81 -15.87 49.28
C LYS A 15 9.79 -15.06 50.09
N ASN A 16 10.24 -14.39 51.16
CA ASN A 16 9.39 -13.63 52.10
C ASN A 16 9.16 -12.17 51.64
N PHE A 17 9.53 -11.83 50.40
CA PHE A 17 9.35 -10.47 49.90
C PHE A 17 7.88 -10.05 49.80
N ASN A 18 6.97 -11.02 49.65
CA ASN A 18 5.54 -10.77 49.60
C ASN A 18 4.93 -10.39 50.96
N ASP A 19 5.63 -10.68 52.07
CA ASP A 19 5.18 -10.46 53.45
C ASP A 19 5.55 -9.07 53.99
N ILE A 20 6.27 -8.27 53.19
CA ILE A 20 6.69 -6.92 53.57
C ILE A 20 5.46 -6.00 53.57
N PRO A 21 5.18 -5.27 54.68
CA PRO A 21 3.98 -4.44 54.81
C PRO A 21 3.98 -3.22 53.88
N PHE A 22 5.15 -2.83 53.35
CA PHE A 22 5.31 -1.67 52.48
C PHE A 22 4.99 -2.00 51.01
N THR A 23 3.78 -1.65 50.57
CA THR A 23 3.23 -2.01 49.25
C THR A 23 4.01 -1.47 48.02
N PRO A 24 4.65 -0.28 48.03
CA PRO A 24 5.47 0.18 46.91
C PRO A 24 6.69 -0.72 46.66
N VAL A 25 7.34 -1.18 47.73
CA VAL A 25 8.54 -2.03 47.64
C VAL A 25 8.15 -3.39 47.06
N ARG A 26 6.99 -3.95 47.45
CA ARG A 26 6.48 -5.22 46.90
C ARG A 26 6.30 -5.21 45.37
N ARG A 27 6.03 -4.06 44.77
CA ARG A 27 5.86 -3.93 43.30
C ARG A 27 7.18 -3.85 42.54
N LEU A 28 8.29 -3.52 43.21
CA LEU A 28 9.60 -3.35 42.57
C LEU A 28 10.30 -4.68 42.28
N ALA A 29 10.00 -5.74 43.04
CA ALA A 29 10.61 -7.05 42.83
C ALA A 29 9.55 -8.14 42.65
N VAL A 30 9.62 -8.82 41.50
CA VAL A 30 8.74 -9.94 41.15
C VAL A 30 9.58 -11.21 41.17
N ARG A 31 9.13 -12.20 41.97
CA ARG A 31 9.84 -13.47 42.12
C ARG A 31 9.57 -14.44 40.98
N GLU A 32 8.33 -14.50 40.49
CA GLU A 32 7.91 -15.42 39.43
C GLU A 32 7.66 -14.65 38.14
N VAL A 33 8.40 -14.99 37.09
CA VAL A 33 8.38 -14.28 35.82
C VAL A 33 8.01 -15.24 34.70
N VAL A 34 7.14 -14.79 33.80
CA VAL A 34 6.83 -15.48 32.54
C VAL A 34 7.65 -14.83 31.44
N LYS A 35 8.26 -15.64 30.57
CA LYS A 35 9.04 -15.16 29.42
C LYS A 35 8.33 -15.53 28.12
N SER A 36 8.06 -14.53 27.27
CA SER A 36 7.57 -14.74 25.92
C SER A 36 8.72 -14.74 24.92
N TRP A 37 8.73 -15.72 24.02
CA TRP A 37 9.64 -15.83 22.90
C TRP A 37 8.84 -15.56 21.63
N TYR A 38 9.29 -14.61 20.82
CA TYR A 38 8.63 -14.24 19.57
C TYR A 38 9.67 -14.03 18.46
N ASN A 39 9.26 -14.23 17.22
CA ASN A 39 10.09 -13.94 16.06
C ASN A 39 9.72 -12.57 15.49
N ASN A 40 10.70 -11.69 15.31
CA ASN A 40 10.50 -10.34 14.76
C ASN A 40 10.23 -10.30 13.24
N LYS A 41 10.17 -11.46 12.57
CA LYS A 41 9.80 -11.53 11.14
C LYS A 41 8.35 -11.07 10.88
N GLY A 42 7.46 -11.19 11.86
CA GLY A 42 6.08 -10.68 11.76
C GLY A 42 5.93 -9.35 12.47
N TYR A 43 5.40 -8.33 11.78
CA TYR A 43 5.19 -6.99 12.35
C TYR A 43 4.35 -6.99 13.63
N HIS A 44 3.36 -7.88 13.72
CA HIS A 44 2.47 -8.00 14.87
C HIS A 44 2.89 -9.11 15.85
N ALA A 45 4.04 -9.75 15.66
CA ALA A 45 4.44 -10.88 16.50
C ALA A 45 4.53 -10.47 17.99
N LEU A 46 5.27 -9.40 18.30
CA LEU A 46 5.44 -8.90 19.66
C LEU A 46 4.09 -8.64 20.39
N PRO A 47 3.18 -7.78 19.87
CA PRO A 47 1.93 -7.49 20.57
C PRO A 47 1.01 -8.71 20.69
N THR A 48 1.03 -9.65 19.73
CA THR A 48 0.26 -10.88 19.82
C THR A 48 0.74 -11.78 20.96
N TYR A 49 2.06 -12.04 21.07
CA TYR A 49 2.58 -12.88 22.17
C TYR A 49 2.41 -12.23 23.53
N LEU A 50 2.48 -10.89 23.61
CA LEU A 50 2.19 -10.15 24.83
C LEU A 50 0.72 -10.31 25.25
N ASN A 51 -0.22 -10.19 24.31
CA ASN A 51 -1.64 -10.39 24.60
C ASN A 51 -1.95 -11.82 25.04
N VAL A 52 -1.33 -12.83 24.40
CA VAL A 52 -1.48 -14.24 24.79
C VAL A 52 -0.92 -14.49 26.19
N MET A 53 0.24 -13.93 26.52
CA MET A 53 0.84 -14.05 27.86
C MET A 53 -0.05 -13.42 28.94
N ASN A 54 -0.58 -12.21 28.70
CA ASN A 54 -1.48 -11.55 29.64
C ASN A 54 -2.79 -12.32 29.83
N ASN A 55 -3.32 -12.92 28.77
CA ASN A 55 -4.48 -13.80 28.84
C ASN A 55 -4.20 -15.08 29.64
N ALA A 56 -3.00 -15.66 29.50
CA ALA A 56 -2.61 -16.82 30.30
C ALA A 56 -2.54 -16.47 31.80
N ILE A 57 -1.96 -15.31 32.14
CA ILE A 57 -1.90 -14.82 33.53
C ILE A 57 -3.31 -14.54 34.08
N LEU A 58 -4.18 -13.90 33.29
CA LEU A 58 -5.57 -13.65 33.67
C LEU A 58 -6.31 -14.95 33.98
N ARG A 59 -6.21 -15.95 33.10
CA ARG A 59 -6.88 -17.24 33.28
C ARG A 59 -6.32 -18.04 34.47
N ALA A 60 -5.04 -17.85 34.80
CA ALA A 60 -4.41 -18.47 35.97
C ALA A 60 -4.79 -17.79 37.30
N SER A 61 -5.10 -16.49 37.30
CA SER A 61 -5.44 -15.75 38.53
C SER A 61 -6.93 -15.75 38.88
N ILE A 62 -7.79 -16.20 37.98
CA ILE A 62 -9.23 -16.31 38.23
C ILE A 62 -9.49 -17.39 39.29
N GLY A 63 -10.21 -17.02 40.35
CA GLY A 63 -10.64 -17.94 41.40
C GLY A 63 -11.59 -19.01 40.84
N LYS A 64 -11.52 -20.22 41.41
CA LYS A 64 -12.33 -21.38 40.98
C LYS A 64 -13.84 -21.12 41.07
N ASP A 65 -14.24 -20.12 41.84
CA ASP A 65 -15.61 -19.72 42.11
C ASP A 65 -16.26 -18.98 40.93
N LYS A 66 -15.45 -18.45 40.00
CA LYS A 66 -15.92 -17.65 38.85
C LYS A 66 -16.22 -18.46 37.59
N GLY A 67 -16.29 -19.79 37.69
CA GLY A 67 -16.66 -20.67 36.57
C GLY A 67 -15.51 -20.95 35.59
N ASN A 68 -15.82 -21.06 34.28
CA ASN A 68 -14.88 -21.50 33.26
C ASN A 68 -13.85 -20.39 32.88
N PRO A 69 -12.53 -20.59 33.13
CA PRO A 69 -11.51 -19.60 32.80
C PRO A 69 -11.40 -19.28 31.29
N SER A 70 -11.79 -20.22 30.43
CA SER A 70 -11.73 -20.04 28.97
C SER A 70 -12.72 -18.99 28.45
N ALA A 71 -13.77 -18.66 29.21
CA ALA A 71 -14.73 -17.61 28.87
C ALA A 71 -14.15 -16.20 29.03
N TYR A 72 -13.03 -16.06 29.76
CA TYR A 72 -12.38 -14.78 30.01
C TYR A 72 -11.19 -14.58 29.07
N GLY A 73 -11.11 -13.39 28.48
CA GLY A 73 -10.04 -13.00 27.57
C GLY A 73 -10.01 -11.50 27.31
N ILE A 74 -8.82 -11.01 27.00
CA ILE A 74 -8.48 -9.65 26.63
C ILE A 74 -8.06 -9.67 25.17
N THR A 75 -8.67 -8.81 24.36
CA THR A 75 -8.30 -8.60 22.96
C THR A 75 -7.61 -7.26 22.81
N ALA A 76 -6.36 -7.28 22.34
CA ALA A 76 -5.64 -6.08 21.99
C ALA A 76 -5.83 -5.77 20.50
N TYR A 77 -6.36 -4.58 20.19
CA TYR A 77 -6.44 -4.06 18.83
C TYR A 77 -5.42 -2.93 18.68
N ASN A 78 -4.67 -2.94 17.58
CA ASN A 78 -3.87 -1.80 17.19
C ASN A 78 -4.70 -0.97 16.21
N HIS A 79 -5.17 0.19 16.66
CA HIS A 79 -5.78 1.18 15.80
C HIS A 79 -4.85 2.39 15.77
N PRO A 80 -3.98 2.51 14.75
CA PRO A 80 -3.13 3.67 14.60
C PRO A 80 -3.98 4.94 14.70
N PHE A 81 -3.48 5.94 15.41
CA PHE A 81 -4.16 7.21 15.48
C PHE A 81 -4.28 7.78 14.05
N PRO A 82 -5.44 8.32 13.65
CA PRO A 82 -5.55 9.00 12.36
C PRO A 82 -4.57 10.17 12.40
N PHE A 83 -3.46 10.04 11.66
CA PHE A 83 -2.42 11.05 11.63
C PHE A 83 -3.00 12.37 11.12
N ASN A 84 -3.24 13.31 12.03
CA ASN A 84 -3.43 14.70 11.65
C ASN A 84 -2.04 15.31 11.40
N SER A 85 -1.71 15.50 10.12
CA SER A 85 -0.81 16.54 9.63
C SER A 85 0.59 16.68 10.26
N THR A 86 1.20 15.62 10.80
CA THR A 86 2.62 15.67 11.19
C THR A 86 3.49 15.12 10.06
N SER A 87 3.66 15.98 9.06
CA SER A 87 4.63 15.99 7.95
C SER A 87 5.15 14.65 7.41
N ASN A 88 5.87 13.83 8.16
CA ASN A 88 6.83 12.88 7.55
C ASN A 88 6.19 11.64 6.89
N THR A 89 5.09 11.12 7.45
CA THR A 89 4.40 9.92 6.91
C THR A 89 3.33 10.26 5.87
N HIS A 90 2.70 11.44 5.96
CA HIS A 90 1.83 11.92 4.88
C HIS A 90 2.67 12.31 3.66
N LEU A 91 3.83 12.94 3.88
CA LEU A 91 4.76 13.24 2.79
C LEU A 91 5.18 11.95 2.07
N SER A 92 5.54 10.86 2.78
CA SER A 92 5.90 9.63 2.09
C SER A 92 4.74 8.98 1.33
N ALA A 93 3.53 8.93 1.90
CA ALA A 93 2.36 8.39 1.21
C ALA A 93 1.97 9.25 -0.01
N GLU A 94 1.97 10.58 0.15
CA GLU A 94 1.69 11.52 -0.93
C GLU A 94 2.77 11.47 -2.01
N TYR A 95 4.05 11.32 -1.65
CA TYR A 95 5.14 11.15 -2.61
C TYR A 95 5.04 9.85 -3.38
N LEU A 96 4.57 8.77 -2.76
CA LEU A 96 4.29 7.52 -3.46
C LEU A 96 3.11 7.66 -4.44
N ARG A 97 2.08 8.41 -4.07
CA ARG A 97 0.94 8.73 -4.95
C ARG A 97 1.35 9.62 -6.12
N GLN A 98 2.03 10.72 -5.83
CA GLN A 98 2.57 11.62 -6.86
C GLN A 98 3.58 10.91 -7.77
N GLY A 99 4.42 10.04 -7.22
CA GLY A 99 5.36 9.23 -7.99
C GLY A 99 4.65 8.28 -8.95
N THR A 100 3.54 7.68 -8.54
CA THR A 100 2.73 6.81 -9.41
C THR A 100 2.03 7.60 -10.51
N ASP A 101 1.47 8.77 -10.21
CA ASP A 101 0.84 9.65 -11.20
C ASP A 101 1.83 10.12 -12.28
N LEU A 102 3.06 10.47 -11.88
CA LEU A 102 4.12 10.87 -12.80
C LEU A 102 4.52 9.72 -13.74
N VAL A 103 4.65 8.51 -13.20
CA VAL A 103 4.98 7.32 -14.01
C VAL A 103 3.89 7.08 -15.05
N ILE A 104 2.62 7.17 -14.66
CA ILE A 104 1.49 7.04 -15.58
C ILE A 104 1.57 8.11 -16.68
N ALA A 105 1.76 9.38 -16.32
CA ALA A 105 1.84 10.48 -17.28
C ALA A 105 2.95 10.29 -18.34
N ILE A 106 4.13 9.81 -17.92
CA ILE A 106 5.25 9.54 -18.84
C ILE A 106 4.88 8.45 -19.86
N PHE A 107 4.26 7.36 -19.41
CA PHE A 107 3.82 6.29 -20.32
C PHE A 107 2.79 6.80 -21.35
N VAL A 108 1.90 7.72 -20.94
CA VAL A 108 0.92 8.33 -21.83
C VAL A 108 1.57 9.20 -22.89
N ILE A 109 2.51 10.04 -22.50
CA ILE A 109 3.23 10.93 -23.43
C ILE A 109 3.94 10.09 -24.50
N ILE A 110 4.59 9.01 -24.09
CA ILE A 110 5.25 8.08 -25.01
C ILE A 110 4.21 7.45 -25.96
N ALA A 111 3.09 6.94 -25.45
CA ALA A 111 2.04 6.36 -26.27
C ALA A 111 1.47 7.36 -27.30
N MET A 112 1.18 8.59 -26.87
CA MET A 112 0.65 9.65 -27.74
C MET A 112 1.67 10.12 -28.79
N SER A 113 2.98 10.03 -28.50
CA SER A 113 4.02 10.38 -29.47
C SER A 113 4.08 9.44 -30.69
N PHE A 114 3.62 8.19 -30.55
CA PHE A 114 3.57 7.23 -31.66
C PHE A 114 2.47 7.55 -32.68
N VAL A 115 1.41 8.26 -32.26
CA VAL A 115 0.28 8.61 -33.13
C VAL A 115 0.70 9.50 -34.30
N PRO A 116 1.31 10.70 -34.11
CA PRO A 116 1.76 11.52 -35.23
C PRO A 116 2.91 10.89 -36.00
N ALA A 117 3.77 10.12 -35.34
CA ALA A 117 4.85 9.40 -36.01
C ALA A 117 4.32 8.41 -37.06
N SER A 118 3.18 7.76 -36.78
CA SER A 118 2.54 6.84 -37.73
C SER A 118 2.06 7.54 -39.00
N PHE A 119 1.51 8.75 -38.90
CA PHE A 119 1.03 9.53 -40.06
C PHE A 119 2.17 10.05 -40.94
N VAL A 120 3.31 10.41 -40.34
CA VAL A 120 4.49 10.86 -41.08
C VAL A 120 5.03 9.76 -42.01
N VAL A 121 4.98 8.49 -41.58
CA VAL A 121 5.42 7.35 -42.41
C VAL A 121 4.58 7.22 -43.68
N PHE A 122 3.27 7.45 -43.61
CA PHE A 122 2.39 7.45 -44.79
C PHE A 122 2.75 8.58 -45.77
N ILE A 123 3.04 9.79 -45.28
CA ILE A 123 3.46 10.92 -46.13
C ILE A 123 4.79 10.63 -46.84
N VAL A 124 5.74 10.00 -46.15
CA VAL A 124 7.04 9.63 -46.72
C VAL A 124 6.86 8.57 -47.82
N MET A 125 6.02 7.56 -47.60
CA MET A 125 5.69 6.56 -48.62
C MET A 125 4.98 7.17 -49.84
N GLU A 126 4.04 8.09 -49.62
CA GLU A 126 3.33 8.81 -50.68
C GLU A 126 4.31 9.65 -51.54
N ARG A 127 5.34 10.24 -50.91
CA ARG A 127 6.41 10.96 -51.61
C ARG A 127 7.30 10.02 -52.43
N SER A 128 7.63 8.85 -51.89
CA SER A 128 8.50 7.86 -52.55
C SER A 128 7.83 7.21 -53.78
N SER A 129 6.50 7.01 -53.73
CA SER A 129 5.70 6.40 -54.81
C SER A 129 5.26 7.38 -55.90
N LYS A 130 5.56 8.67 -55.77
CA LYS A 130 5.13 9.77 -56.66
C LYS A 130 3.59 9.95 -56.78
N ALA A 131 2.79 9.33 -55.92
CA ALA A 131 1.33 9.43 -55.94
C ALA A 131 0.82 10.87 -55.77
N LYS A 132 1.53 11.69 -55.00
CA LYS A 132 1.22 13.12 -54.79
C LYS A 132 1.28 13.95 -56.08
N HIS A 133 2.16 13.58 -57.01
CA HIS A 133 2.25 14.25 -58.31
C HIS A 133 1.06 13.91 -59.21
N LEU A 134 0.60 12.65 -59.16
CA LEU A 134 -0.58 12.20 -59.89
C LEU A 134 -1.86 12.88 -59.38
N GLN A 135 -2.00 13.06 -58.05
CA GLN A 135 -3.13 13.80 -57.47
C GLN A 135 -3.14 15.29 -57.87
N PHE A 136 -1.97 15.92 -58.00
CA PHE A 136 -1.85 17.30 -58.47
C PHE A 136 -2.18 17.46 -59.95
N VAL A 137 -1.77 16.50 -60.80
CA VAL A 137 -2.13 16.45 -62.22
C VAL A 137 -3.65 16.24 -62.41
N SER A 138 -4.30 15.55 -61.48
CA SER A 138 -5.76 15.37 -61.45
C SER A 138 -6.54 16.60 -60.95
N GLY A 139 -5.89 17.73 -60.66
CA GLY A 139 -6.54 19.00 -60.35
C GLY A 139 -7.06 19.16 -58.92
N VAL A 140 -6.61 18.33 -57.97
CA VAL A 140 -6.97 18.48 -56.56
C VAL A 140 -6.33 19.75 -55.98
N ASN A 141 -7.16 20.59 -55.34
CA ASN A 141 -6.70 21.80 -54.68
C ASN A 141 -5.90 21.43 -53.40
N PRO A 142 -4.66 21.93 -53.22
CA PRO A 142 -3.81 21.61 -52.07
C PRO A 142 -4.46 21.92 -50.71
N ILE A 143 -5.41 22.88 -50.66
CA ILE A 143 -6.16 23.22 -49.44
C ILE A 143 -7.02 22.03 -48.96
N VAL A 144 -7.68 21.33 -49.89
CA VAL A 144 -8.54 20.18 -49.56
C VAL A 144 -7.71 18.99 -49.05
N TYR A 145 -6.48 18.82 -49.54
CA TYR A 145 -5.54 17.82 -49.04
C TYR A 145 -5.14 18.11 -47.58
N TRP A 146 -4.73 19.34 -47.29
CA TRP A 146 -4.38 19.74 -45.92
C TRP A 146 -5.57 19.66 -44.97
N PHE A 147 -6.76 20.03 -45.44
CA PHE A 147 -7.99 19.98 -44.64
C PHE A 147 -8.41 18.54 -44.34
N SER A 148 -8.31 17.64 -45.32
CA SER A 148 -8.61 16.21 -45.13
C SER A 148 -7.62 15.56 -44.17
N ASN A 149 -6.34 15.93 -44.23
CA ASN A 149 -5.31 15.42 -43.33
C ASN A 149 -5.53 15.94 -41.89
N TYR A 150 -5.93 17.20 -41.73
CA TYR A 150 -6.29 17.77 -40.43
C TYR A 150 -7.54 17.13 -39.83
N LEU A 151 -8.58 16.90 -40.62
CA LEU A 151 -9.80 16.20 -40.19
C LEU A 151 -9.50 14.76 -39.79
N TRP A 152 -8.65 14.06 -40.54
CA TRP A 152 -8.23 12.70 -40.23
C TRP A 152 -7.45 12.63 -38.90
N ASP A 153 -6.55 13.59 -38.65
CA ASP A 153 -5.80 13.70 -37.40
C ASP A 153 -6.69 14.03 -36.19
N MET A 154 -7.74 14.84 -36.38
CA MET A 154 -8.75 15.12 -35.35
C MET A 154 -9.60 13.88 -35.01
N VAL A 155 -10.01 13.09 -36.00
CA VAL A 155 -10.83 11.88 -35.78
C VAL A 155 -10.01 10.76 -35.14
N SER A 156 -8.76 10.59 -35.55
CA SER A 156 -7.85 9.61 -34.94
C SER A 156 -7.51 9.97 -33.48
N SER A 157 -7.27 11.24 -33.19
CA SER A 157 -7.06 11.76 -31.84
C SER A 157 -8.28 11.55 -30.93
N ASN A 158 -9.49 11.77 -31.43
CA ASN A 158 -10.73 11.54 -30.68
C ASN A 158 -10.97 10.05 -30.41
N SER A 159 -10.68 9.18 -31.38
CA SER A 159 -10.83 7.73 -31.23
C SER A 159 -9.85 7.17 -30.19
N PHE A 160 -8.62 7.67 -30.14
CA PHE A 160 -7.64 7.32 -29.10
C PHE A 160 -8.01 7.87 -27.73
N ASN A 161 -8.51 9.11 -27.62
CA ASN A 161 -8.99 9.66 -26.35
C ASN A 161 -10.18 8.88 -25.78
N LEU A 162 -11.10 8.42 -26.64
CA LEU A 162 -12.22 7.58 -26.24
C LEU A 162 -11.76 6.21 -25.72
N LEU A 163 -10.80 5.58 -26.42
CA LEU A 163 -10.18 4.34 -25.97
C LEU A 163 -9.46 4.52 -24.62
N TYR A 164 -8.79 5.67 -24.45
CA TYR A 164 -8.10 6.03 -23.21
C TYR A 164 -9.07 6.22 -22.04
N PHE A 165 -10.20 6.91 -22.26
CA PHE A 165 -11.26 7.07 -21.27
C PHE A 165 -11.84 5.71 -20.86
N VAL A 166 -12.13 4.83 -21.82
CA VAL A 166 -12.63 3.47 -21.56
C VAL A 166 -11.61 2.62 -20.79
N CYS A 167 -10.32 2.74 -21.09
CA CYS A 167 -9.26 2.00 -20.40
C CYS A 167 -9.04 2.53 -18.97
N SER A 168 -9.04 3.85 -18.78
CA SER A 168 -8.92 4.48 -17.47
C SER A 168 -10.10 4.16 -16.55
N VAL A 169 -11.33 4.12 -17.09
CA VAL A 169 -12.52 3.70 -16.34
C VAL A 169 -12.46 2.21 -15.96
N ASN A 170 -11.97 1.33 -16.85
CA ASN A 170 -11.81 -0.10 -16.56
C ASN A 170 -10.64 -0.42 -15.61
N VAL A 171 -9.62 0.45 -15.51
CA VAL A 171 -8.52 0.30 -14.54
C VAL A 171 -8.91 0.85 -13.17
N CYS A 172 -9.83 1.82 -13.13
CA CYS A 172 -10.35 2.40 -11.89
C CYS A 172 -11.56 1.65 -11.30
N THR A 173 -12.08 0.61 -11.96
CA THR A 173 -13.12 -0.30 -11.45
C THR A 173 -12.53 -1.65 -11.07
#